data_AF-A0A067E8W6-F1
#
_entry.id   AF-A0A067E8W6-F1
#
_cell.length_a   1.000
_cell.length_b   1.000
_cell.length_c   1.000
_cell.angle_alpha   90.00
_cell.angle_beta   90.00
_cell.angle_gamma   90.00
#
_symmetry.space_group_name_H-M   'P 1'
#
loop_
_entity.id
_entity.type
_entity.pdbx_description
1 polymer ?
#
loop_
_entity_poly.entity_id
_entity_poly.type
_entity_poly.pdbx_seq_one_letter_code
_entity_poly.pdbx_strand_id
1 'polypeptide(L)'
;GTEDDVVNWLHGNKLWKMARDPYEPLWIKGGGHCNLELYPDYIRHLCRFIQEMENMNTKIRLNKIRQELHLPIRSNTNTGSAN
;
A
#
# COMPACT_ATOMS: atom_id res chain seq x y z
N GLY A 1 -16.54 6.83 -3.66
CA GLY A 1 -16.59 6.72 -2.19
C GLY A 1 -17.78 5.89 -1.79
N THR A 2 -18.25 5.95 -0.54
CA THR A 2 -19.38 5.10 -0.09
C THR A 2 -20.74 5.52 -0.66
N GLU A 3 -20.86 6.75 -1.17
CA GLU A 3 -22.08 7.34 -1.73
C GLU A 3 -21.92 7.62 -3.24
N ASP A 4 -21.07 6.84 -3.91
CA ASP A 4 -20.92 6.87 -5.36
C ASP A 4 -22.17 6.31 -6.04
N ASP A 5 -22.84 7.15 -6.84
CA ASP A 5 -24.08 6.88 -7.57
C ASP A 5 -23.85 6.30 -8.97
N VAL A 6 -22.62 6.38 -9.49
CA VAL A 6 -22.23 5.82 -10.79
C VAL A 6 -21.71 4.39 -10.62
N VAL A 7 -20.85 4.17 -9.62
CA VAL A 7 -20.25 2.86 -9.31
C VAL A 7 -20.32 2.59 -7.81
N ASN A 8 -21.19 1.66 -7.42
CA ASN A 8 -21.34 1.28 -6.01
C ASN A 8 -20.01 0.81 -5.38
N TRP A 9 -19.68 1.31 -4.19
CA TRP A 9 -18.44 0.98 -3.46
C TRP A 9 -18.24 -0.53 -3.20
N LEU A 10 -19.32 -1.32 -3.14
CA LEU A 10 -19.24 -2.78 -3.05
C LEU A 10 -18.46 -3.40 -4.22
N HIS A 11 -18.44 -2.73 -5.39
CA HIS A 11 -17.63 -3.13 -6.53
C HIS A 11 -16.13 -3.10 -6.17
N GLY A 12 -15.65 -1.98 -5.61
CA GLY A 12 -14.28 -1.86 -5.14
C GLY A 12 -13.93 -2.89 -4.06
N ASN A 13 -14.83 -3.13 -3.10
CA ASN A 13 -14.64 -4.14 -2.05
C ASN A 13 -14.51 -5.56 -2.64
N LYS A 14 -15.28 -5.89 -3.68
CA LYS A 14 -15.16 -7.18 -4.38
C LYS A 14 -13.79 -7.31 -5.05
N LEU A 15 -13.33 -6.28 -5.76
CA LEU A 15 -12.00 -6.28 -6.39
C LEU A 15 -10.88 -6.46 -5.36
N TRP A 16 -10.97 -5.75 -4.24
CA TRP A 16 -10.01 -5.86 -3.14
C TRP A 16 -9.92 -7.30 -2.60
N LYS A 17 -11.06 -7.96 -2.34
CA LYS A 17 -11.09 -9.36 -1.89
C LYS A 17 -10.56 -10.37 -2.92
N MET A 18 -10.58 -10.02 -4.20
CA MET A 18 -10.11 -10.88 -5.30
C MET A 18 -8.64 -10.64 -5.66
N ALA A 19 -8.01 -9.59 -5.12
CA ALA A 19 -6.62 -9.28 -5.43
C ALA A 19 -5.66 -10.31 -4.82
N ARG A 20 -4.61 -10.66 -5.56
CA ARG A 20 -3.57 -11.60 -5.10
C ARG A 20 -2.73 -11.03 -3.96
N ASP A 21 -2.47 -9.74 -4.01
CA ASP A 21 -1.71 -8.99 -3.01
C ASP A 21 -2.43 -7.66 -2.76
N PRO A 22 -3.51 -7.67 -1.96
CA PRO A 22 -4.33 -6.50 -1.75
C PRO A 22 -3.62 -5.46 -0.88
N TYR A 23 -3.69 -4.20 -1.28
CA TYR A 23 -3.40 -3.06 -0.41
C TYR A 23 -4.65 -2.68 0.40
N GLU A 24 -4.46 -2.17 1.62
CA GLU A 24 -5.58 -1.71 2.47
C GLU A 24 -6.38 -0.60 1.74
N PRO A 25 -7.69 -0.75 1.53
CA PRO A 25 -8.47 0.19 0.75
C PRO A 25 -8.84 1.43 1.57
N LEU A 26 -9.09 2.55 0.89
CA LEU A 26 -9.67 3.75 1.50
C LEU A 26 -11.14 3.89 1.13
N TRP A 27 -12.03 3.69 2.11
CA TRP A 27 -13.46 3.98 1.98
C TRP A 27 -13.80 5.32 2.62
N ILE A 28 -14.18 6.29 1.80
CA ILE A 28 -14.56 7.62 2.28
C ILE A 28 -16.07 7.72 2.42
N LYS A 29 -16.53 7.91 3.67
CA LYS A 29 -17.94 8.16 3.98
C LYS A 29 -18.38 9.49 3.36
N GLY A 30 -19.51 9.50 2.65
CA GLY A 30 -20.00 10.69 1.93
C GLY A 30 -19.27 10.98 0.61
N GLY A 31 -18.24 10.21 0.25
CA GLY A 31 -17.53 10.36 -1.01
C GLY A 31 -18.35 9.81 -2.19
N GLY A 32 -18.51 10.61 -3.24
CA GLY A 32 -19.15 10.25 -4.51
C GLY A 32 -18.13 9.75 -5.55
N HIS A 33 -18.43 9.94 -6.84
CA HIS A 33 -17.64 9.42 -7.97
C HIS A 33 -16.36 10.22 -8.27
N CYS A 34 -16.44 11.55 -8.25
CA CYS A 34 -15.34 12.44 -8.66
C CYS A 34 -15.11 13.57 -7.64
N ASN A 35 -15.01 13.22 -6.36
CA ASN A 35 -14.78 14.22 -5.30
C ASN A 35 -13.87 13.73 -4.17
N LEU A 36 -13.23 12.57 -4.33
CA LEU A 36 -12.46 11.97 -3.25
C LEU A 36 -11.23 12.80 -2.90
N GLU A 37 -10.67 13.52 -3.88
CA GLU A 37 -9.57 14.45 -3.73
C GLU A 37 -9.88 15.63 -2.80
N LEU A 38 -11.17 15.95 -2.58
CA LEU A 38 -11.58 16.96 -1.62
C LEU A 38 -11.41 16.50 -0.16
N TYR A 39 -11.28 15.18 0.05
CA TYR A 39 -11.11 14.61 1.37
C TYR A 39 -9.61 14.52 1.70
N PRO A 40 -9.18 15.08 2.84
CA PRO A 40 -7.76 15.13 3.16
C PRO A 40 -7.16 13.73 3.40
N ASP A 41 -7.99 12.73 3.72
CA ASP A 41 -7.60 11.33 3.82
C ASP A 41 -7.13 10.73 2.50
N TYR A 42 -7.69 11.18 1.37
CA TYR A 42 -7.38 10.66 0.05
C TYR A 42 -5.91 10.86 -0.31
N ILE A 43 -5.43 12.11 -0.26
CA ILE A 43 -4.04 12.42 -0.61
C ILE A 43 -3.06 11.74 0.36
N ARG A 44 -3.36 11.72 1.66
CA ARG A 44 -2.52 11.04 2.65
C ARG A 44 -2.38 9.54 2.36
N HIS A 45 -3.50 8.88 2.05
CA HIS A 45 -3.52 7.46 1.74
C HIS A 45 -2.79 7.16 0.42
N LEU A 46 -3.02 7.98 -0.61
CA LEU A 46 -2.34 7.85 -1.90
C LEU A 46 -0.81 7.99 -1.76
N CYS A 47 -0.34 8.99 -1.01
CA CYS A 47 1.09 9.15 -0.75
C CYS A 47 1.69 7.92 -0.06
N ARG A 48 0.98 7.36 0.95
CA ARG A 48 1.43 6.16 1.65
C ARG A 48 1.48 4.95 0.72
N PHE A 49 0.44 4.75 -0.09
CA PHE A 49 0.40 3.68 -1.08
C PHE A 49 1.61 3.73 -2.01
N ILE A 50 1.91 4.90 -2.60
CA ILE A 50 3.06 5.07 -3.51
C ILE A 50 4.37 4.73 -2.79
N GLN A 51 4.61 5.26 -1.60
CA GLN A 51 5.81 4.98 -0.82
C GLN A 51 5.98 3.49 -0.51
N GLU A 52 4.90 2.81 -0.13
CA GLU A 52 4.94 1.37 0.15
C GLU A 52 5.24 0.54 -1.11
N MET A 53 4.63 0.89 -2.25
CA MET A 53 4.90 0.22 -3.53
C MET A 53 6.35 0.41 -3.98
N GLU A 54 6.89 1.62 -3.85
CA GLU A 54 8.30 1.91 -4.15
C GLU A 54 9.25 1.12 -3.25
N ASN A 55 8.98 1.09 -1.95
CA ASN A 55 9.76 0.34 -0.97
C ASN A 55 9.73 -1.17 -1.24
N MET A 56 8.56 -1.72 -1.56
CA MET A 56 8.40 -3.13 -1.91
C MET A 56 9.22 -3.48 -3.16
N ASN A 57 9.07 -2.71 -4.24
CA ASN A 57 9.81 -2.93 -5.48
C ASN A 57 11.32 -2.80 -5.28
N THR A 58 11.75 -1.83 -4.48
CA THR A 58 13.16 -1.64 -4.13
C THR A 58 13.69 -2.85 -3.36
N LYS A 59 12.97 -3.34 -2.35
CA LYS A 59 13.36 -4.55 -1.59
C LYS A 59 13.48 -5.78 -2.51
N ILE A 60 12.52 -5.98 -3.42
CA ILE A 60 12.55 -7.10 -4.39
C ILE A 60 13.80 -7.00 -5.27
N ARG A 61 14.08 -5.82 -5.82
CA ARG A 61 15.25 -5.60 -6.69
C ARG A 61 16.57 -5.81 -5.94
N LEU A 62 16.69 -5.26 -4.73
CA LEU A 62 17.89 -5.43 -3.90
C LEU A 62 18.10 -6.91 -3.52
N ASN A 63 17.02 -7.64 -3.22
CA ASN A 63 17.12 -9.06 -2.92
C ASN A 63 17.62 -9.85 -4.14
N LYS A 64 17.12 -9.57 -5.36
CA LYS A 64 17.62 -10.21 -6.58
C LYS A 64 19.12 -9.96 -6.79
N ILE A 65 19.56 -8.70 -6.68
CA ILE A 65 20.98 -8.33 -6.81
C ILE A 65 21.84 -9.06 -5.77
N ARG A 66 21.39 -9.15 -4.52
CA ARG A 66 22.13 -9.88 -3.47
C ARG A 66 22.25 -11.36 -3.76
N GLN A 67 21.20 -11.99 -4.29
CA GLN A 67 21.24 -13.41 -4.67
C GLN A 67 22.21 -13.63 -5.83
N GLU A 68 22.19 -12.77 -6.86
CA GLU A 68 23.14 -12.84 -7.97
C GLU A 68 24.59 -12.69 -7.50
N LEU A 69 24.85 -11.77 -6.57
CA LEU A 69 26.16 -11.52 -5.99
C LEU A 69 26.54 -12.50 -4.86
N HIS A 70 25.69 -13.48 -4.52
CA HIS A 70 25.88 -14.42 -3.39
C HIS A 70 26.19 -13.72 -2.05
N LEU A 71 25.64 -12.53 -1.82
CA LEU A 71 25.90 -11.74 -0.63
C LEU A 71 25.07 -12.27 0.57
N PRO A 72 25.67 -12.42 1.77
CA PRO A 72 24.93 -12.84 2.94
C PRO A 72 23.87 -11.79 3.32
N ILE A 73 22.66 -12.25 3.65
CA ILE A 73 21.62 -11.38 4.22
C ILE A 73 22.10 -10.90 5.59
N ARG A 74 22.37 -9.59 5.73
CA ARG A 74 22.53 -8.99 7.06
C ARG A 74 21.18 -9.07 7.77
N SER A 75 21.08 -9.96 8.74
CA SER A 75 19.98 -9.95 9.72
C SER A 75 20.11 -8.69 10.56
N ASN A 76 19.01 -7.92 10.68
CA ASN A 76 18.95 -6.80 11.61
C ASN A 76 18.92 -7.36 13.04
N THR A 77 20.09 -7.51 13.67
CA THR A 77 20.18 -7.70 15.11
C THR A 77 20.04 -6.32 15.76
N ASN A 78 18.82 -5.93 16.13
CA ASN A 78 18.63 -4.93 17.18
C ASN A 78 19.04 -5.55 18.51
N THR A 79 20.34 -5.63 18.79
CA THR A 79 20.85 -5.77 20.16
C THR A 79 20.81 -4.39 20.79
N GLY A 80 19.65 -4.03 21.35
CA GLY A 80 19.57 -2.97 22.34
C GLY A 80 20.25 -3.45 23.61
N SER A 81 21.55 -3.19 23.71
CA SER A 81 22.29 -3.21 24.97
C SER A 81 21.83 -1.98 25.76
N ALA A 82 21.11 -2.19 26.85
CA ALA A 82 20.88 -1.16 27.86
C ALA A 82 21.01 -1.83 29.23
N ASN A 83 21.85 -1.20 30.06
CA ASN A 83 22.38 -1.62 31.35
C ASN A 83 21.32 -1.90 32.42
#